data_AF-A0A9D4QAZ2-F1
#
_entry.id   AF-A0A9D4QAZ2-F1
#
_cell.length_a   1.000
_cell.length_b   1.000
_cell.length_c   1.000
_cell.angle_alpha   90.00
_cell.angle_beta   90.00
_cell.angle_gamma   90.00
#
_symmetry.space_group_name_H-M   'P 1'
#
loop_
_entity.id
_entity.type
_entity.pdbx_description
1 polymer ?
#
loop_
_entity_poly.entity_id
_entity_poly.type
_entity_poly.pdbx_seq_one_letter_code
_entity_poly.pdbx_strand_id
1 'polypeptide(L)'
;MEDGPVEGPDAGLQKRLIYNRLLPYSDQIDDEAAKLLAEIKTNIARSVMLREVKPATASWTGHLNNYLKLYGYQFSKKDHVELIQLLLALIVIPDLELGIVQKLAHTLGLLLKKRELLSREDLSIEWRPLYELYERLLYSPYEHLGMLLLPV
;
A
#
# COMPACT_ATOMS: atom_id res chain seq x y z
N MET A 1 -11.44 22.06 -36.27
CA MET A 1 -11.99 21.46 -35.03
C MET A 1 -11.03 20.34 -34.72
N GLU A 2 -10.12 20.63 -33.79
CA GLU A 2 -9.00 19.77 -33.44
C GLU A 2 -9.54 18.58 -32.64
N ASP A 3 -9.40 17.38 -33.20
CA ASP A 3 -9.61 16.12 -32.49
C ASP A 3 -8.63 16.10 -31.30
N GLY A 4 -9.16 16.27 -30.09
CA GLY A 4 -8.41 16.06 -28.87
C GLY A 4 -7.92 14.61 -28.81
N PRO A 5 -6.76 14.33 -28.17
CA PRO A 5 -6.21 12.99 -28.16
C PRO A 5 -7.21 12.07 -27.45
N VAL A 6 -7.69 11.07 -28.17
CA VAL A 6 -8.57 10.02 -27.69
C VAL A 6 -7.87 9.34 -26.51
N GLU A 7 -8.32 9.62 -25.29
CA GLU A 7 -7.79 9.01 -24.08
C GLU A 7 -8.03 7.49 -24.16
N GLY A 8 -6.96 6.74 -24.43
CA GLY A 8 -7.00 5.28 -24.35
C GLY A 8 -7.31 4.80 -22.93
N PRO A 9 -7.67 3.52 -22.73
CA PRO A 9 -7.93 2.93 -21.41
C PRO A 9 -6.74 3.00 -20.43
N ASP A 10 -5.57 3.48 -20.89
CA ASP A 10 -4.35 3.72 -20.14
C ASP A 10 -4.27 5.10 -19.47
N ALA A 11 -5.16 6.05 -19.79
CA ALA A 11 -4.99 7.48 -19.46
C ALA A 11 -4.91 7.79 -17.95
N GLY A 12 -5.34 6.86 -17.08
CA GLY A 12 -5.32 7.05 -15.62
C GLY A 12 -4.24 6.28 -14.86
N LEU A 13 -3.47 5.39 -15.50
CA LEU A 13 -2.58 4.44 -14.80
C LEU A 13 -1.16 5.00 -14.66
N GLN A 14 -0.56 4.86 -13.47
CA GLN A 14 0.72 5.52 -13.18
C GLN A 14 1.93 4.95 -13.92
N LYS A 15 2.41 3.75 -13.52
CA LYS A 15 3.68 3.22 -14.03
C LYS A 15 3.67 1.70 -14.08
N ARG A 16 3.45 1.19 -15.30
CA ARG A 16 3.50 -0.24 -15.63
C ARG A 16 4.92 -0.79 -15.58
N LEU A 17 5.04 -2.07 -15.29
CA LEU A 17 6.30 -2.79 -15.52
C LEU A 17 6.50 -3.01 -17.02
N ILE A 18 7.57 -2.42 -17.59
CA ILE A 18 7.84 -2.45 -19.04
C ILE A 18 7.94 -3.90 -19.56
N TYR A 19 8.53 -4.79 -18.76
CA TYR A 19 8.77 -6.19 -19.14
C TYR A 19 7.50 -7.01 -19.32
N ASN A 20 6.37 -6.61 -18.72
CA ASN A 20 5.11 -7.34 -18.87
C ASN A 20 4.60 -7.32 -20.32
N ARG A 21 4.96 -6.29 -21.09
CA ARG A 21 4.64 -6.21 -22.52
C ARG A 21 5.41 -7.21 -23.39
N LEU A 22 6.49 -7.77 -22.86
CA LEU A 22 7.32 -8.75 -23.58
C LEU A 22 6.82 -10.19 -23.38
N LEU A 23 5.80 -10.39 -22.54
CA LEU A 23 5.26 -11.71 -22.26
C LEU A 23 4.33 -12.19 -23.40
N PRO A 24 4.31 -13.50 -23.71
CA PRO A 24 3.46 -14.05 -24.76
C PRO A 24 1.94 -13.82 -24.58
N TYR A 25 1.51 -13.50 -23.37
CA TYR A 25 0.11 -13.25 -22.99
C TYR A 25 -0.11 -11.80 -22.50
N SER A 26 0.71 -10.86 -22.96
CA SER A 26 0.67 -9.46 -22.52
C SER A 26 -0.72 -8.80 -22.63
N ASP A 27 -1.54 -9.23 -23.60
CA ASP A 27 -2.91 -8.76 -23.80
C ASP A 27 -3.85 -9.04 -22.60
N GLN A 28 -3.56 -10.08 -21.80
CA GLN A 28 -4.41 -10.49 -20.66
C GLN A 28 -3.98 -9.85 -19.33
N ILE A 29 -2.79 -9.27 -19.28
CA ILE A 29 -2.16 -8.78 -18.05
C ILE A 29 -2.93 -7.59 -17.47
N ASP A 30 -3.40 -6.68 -18.33
CA ASP A 30 -4.10 -5.48 -17.88
C ASP A 30 -5.42 -5.85 -17.16
N ASP A 31 -6.17 -6.82 -17.70
CA ASP A 31 -7.41 -7.33 -17.10
C ASP A 31 -7.16 -8.11 -15.80
N GLU A 32 -6.11 -8.94 -15.77
CA GLU A 32 -5.73 -9.70 -14.58
C GLU A 32 -5.34 -8.76 -13.43
N ALA A 33 -4.51 -7.75 -13.73
CA ALA A 33 -4.07 -6.76 -12.75
C ALA A 33 -5.25 -5.96 -12.21
N ALA A 34 -6.21 -5.57 -13.06
CA ALA A 34 -7.41 -4.86 -12.63
C ALA A 34 -8.27 -5.70 -11.67
N LYS A 35 -8.48 -6.99 -11.99
CA LYS A 35 -9.22 -7.93 -11.13
C LYS A 35 -8.53 -8.14 -9.79
N LEU A 36 -7.23 -8.39 -9.81
CA LEU A 36 -6.44 -8.63 -8.60
C LEU A 36 -6.40 -7.40 -7.70
N LEU A 37 -6.25 -6.21 -8.27
CA LEU A 37 -6.31 -4.95 -7.53
C LEU A 37 -7.68 -4.75 -6.87
N ALA A 38 -8.77 -4.98 -7.61
CA ALA A 38 -10.12 -4.87 -7.09
C ALA A 38 -10.36 -5.84 -5.92
N GLU A 39 -9.84 -7.07 -6.01
CA GLU A 39 -9.90 -8.06 -4.95
C GLU A 39 -9.12 -7.61 -3.71
N ILE A 40 -7.87 -7.16 -3.88
CA ILE A 40 -7.04 -6.64 -2.79
C ILE A 40 -7.74 -5.48 -2.08
N LYS A 41 -8.23 -4.48 -2.83
CA LYS A 41 -8.95 -3.32 -2.27
C LYS A 41 -10.18 -3.76 -1.48
N THR A 42 -10.99 -4.64 -2.07
CA THR A 42 -12.23 -5.12 -1.46
C THR A 42 -11.95 -5.87 -0.16
N ASN A 43 -10.95 -6.74 -0.15
CA ASN A 43 -10.66 -7.56 1.01
C ASN A 43 -9.94 -6.78 2.11
N ILE A 44 -9.07 -5.82 1.79
CA ILE A 44 -8.55 -4.89 2.80
C ILE A 44 -9.71 -4.09 3.40
N ALA A 45 -10.58 -3.49 2.59
CA ALA A 45 -11.72 -2.73 3.09
C ALA A 45 -12.65 -3.58 3.97
N ARG A 46 -13.00 -4.79 3.55
CA ARG A 46 -13.78 -5.74 4.35
C ARG A 46 -13.11 -6.07 5.68
N SER A 47 -11.81 -6.33 5.67
CA SER A 47 -11.05 -6.64 6.89
C SER A 47 -11.09 -5.47 7.88
N VAL A 48 -10.97 -4.24 7.38
CA VAL A 48 -11.07 -3.02 8.21
C VAL A 48 -12.49 -2.85 8.76
N MET A 49 -13.52 -3.04 7.93
CA MET A 49 -14.92 -2.94 8.36
C MET A 49 -15.29 -3.97 9.42
N LEU A 50 -14.77 -5.19 9.31
CA LEU A 50 -14.96 -6.26 10.28
C LEU A 50 -14.08 -6.09 11.54
N ARG A 51 -13.21 -5.08 11.57
CA ARG A 51 -12.18 -4.86 12.61
C ARG A 51 -11.21 -6.05 12.75
N GLU A 52 -11.15 -6.91 11.74
CA GLU A 52 -10.23 -8.03 11.65
C GLU A 52 -8.92 -7.58 10.99
N VAL A 53 -8.18 -6.74 11.72
CA VAL A 53 -6.82 -6.36 11.32
C VAL A 53 -5.93 -7.61 11.29
N LYS A 54 -6.22 -8.59 12.16
CA LYS A 54 -5.62 -9.92 12.21
C LYS A 54 -6.62 -11.00 11.76
N PRO A 55 -6.22 -12.00 10.94
CA PRO A 55 -5.02 -12.13 10.09
C PRO A 55 -5.21 -11.53 8.67
N ALA A 56 -6.43 -11.10 8.34
CA ALA A 56 -6.83 -10.82 6.97
C ALA A 56 -6.08 -9.62 6.38
N THR A 57 -6.04 -8.48 7.07
CA THR A 57 -5.39 -7.26 6.57
C THR A 57 -3.91 -7.48 6.28
N ALA A 58 -3.18 -8.15 7.19
CA ALA A 58 -1.76 -8.44 7.03
C ALA A 58 -1.45 -9.40 5.86
N SER A 59 -2.37 -10.32 5.55
CA SER A 59 -2.24 -11.21 4.39
C SER A 59 -2.46 -10.44 3.09
N TRP A 60 -3.52 -9.63 3.02
CA TRP A 60 -3.84 -8.84 1.84
C TRP A 60 -2.83 -7.72 1.56
N THR A 61 -2.16 -7.18 2.59
CA THR A 61 -1.01 -6.27 2.40
C THR A 61 0.19 -7.00 1.79
N GLY A 62 0.39 -8.28 2.10
CA GLY A 62 1.36 -9.14 1.43
C GLY A 62 1.03 -9.37 -0.05
N HIS A 63 -0.25 -9.58 -0.38
CA HIS A 63 -0.72 -9.66 -1.76
C HIS A 63 -0.48 -8.36 -2.52
N LEU A 64 -0.69 -7.20 -1.88
CA LEU A 64 -0.36 -5.90 -2.45
C LEU A 64 1.14 -5.76 -2.75
N ASN A 65 2.01 -6.23 -1.87
CA ASN A 65 3.47 -6.22 -2.12
C ASN A 65 3.84 -7.08 -3.34
N ASN A 66 3.20 -8.24 -3.50
CA ASN A 66 3.41 -9.11 -4.67
C ASN A 66 2.84 -8.48 -5.94
N TYR A 67 1.68 -7.84 -5.86
CA TYR A 67 1.10 -7.06 -6.96
C TYR A 67 2.07 -5.98 -7.45
N LEU A 68 2.66 -5.20 -6.53
CA LEU A 68 3.64 -4.15 -6.88
C LEU A 68 4.90 -4.73 -7.54
N LYS A 69 5.32 -5.94 -7.17
CA LYS A 69 6.46 -6.62 -7.78
C LYS A 69 6.16 -7.11 -9.20
N LEU A 70 4.97 -7.65 -9.43
CA LEU A 70 4.58 -8.26 -10.71
C LEU A 70 4.12 -7.21 -11.73
N TYR A 71 3.23 -6.29 -11.33
CA TYR A 71 2.57 -5.36 -12.25
C TYR A 71 3.10 -3.93 -12.14
N GLY A 72 3.81 -3.61 -11.05
CA GLY A 72 4.25 -2.25 -10.76
C GLY A 72 3.11 -1.40 -10.17
N TYR A 73 3.06 -0.13 -10.56
CA TYR A 73 2.04 0.84 -10.09
C TYR A 73 0.96 0.96 -11.16
N GLN A 74 0.31 -0.16 -11.47
CA GLN A 74 -0.77 -0.22 -12.45
C GLN A 74 -2.13 0.10 -11.81
N PHE A 75 -2.19 1.23 -11.09
CA PHE A 75 -3.41 1.77 -10.52
C PHE A 75 -3.45 3.29 -10.69
N SER A 76 -4.63 3.87 -10.45
CA SER A 76 -4.81 5.31 -10.57
C SER A 76 -4.06 6.07 -9.47
N LYS A 77 -3.70 7.33 -9.74
CA LYS A 77 -3.09 8.20 -8.72
C LYS A 77 -3.99 8.37 -7.49
N LYS A 78 -5.31 8.43 -7.72
CA LYS A 78 -6.32 8.49 -6.65
C LYS A 78 -6.27 7.24 -5.77
N ASP A 79 -6.29 6.06 -6.39
CA ASP A 79 -6.19 4.78 -5.65
C ASP A 79 -4.88 4.68 -4.87
N HIS A 80 -3.77 5.17 -5.44
CA HIS A 80 -2.48 5.20 -4.74
C HIS A 80 -2.56 6.00 -3.43
N VAL A 81 -3.11 7.21 -3.51
CA VAL A 81 -3.24 8.10 -2.35
C VAL A 81 -4.18 7.49 -1.30
N GLU A 82 -5.32 6.95 -1.73
CA GLU A 82 -6.29 6.29 -0.84
C GLU A 82 -5.68 5.07 -0.13
N LEU A 83 -4.89 4.25 -0.84
CA LEU A 83 -4.17 3.12 -0.24
C LEU A 83 -3.14 3.58 0.78
N ILE A 84 -2.38 4.64 0.51
CA ILE A 84 -1.40 5.19 1.46
C ILE A 84 -2.11 5.71 2.71
N GLN A 85 -3.17 6.51 2.55
CA GLN A 85 -3.96 7.05 3.66
C GLN A 85 -4.56 5.93 4.51
N LEU A 86 -5.09 4.88 3.88
CA LEU A 86 -5.64 3.72 4.57
C LEU A 86 -4.57 3.01 5.40
N LEU A 87 -3.39 2.73 4.82
CA LEU A 87 -2.31 2.07 5.54
C LEU A 87 -1.74 2.93 6.68
N LEU A 88 -1.66 4.26 6.50
CA LEU A 88 -1.29 5.20 7.56
C LEU A 88 -2.33 5.22 8.69
N ALA A 89 -3.62 5.17 8.37
CA ALA A 89 -4.66 5.07 9.39
C ALA A 89 -4.55 3.75 10.17
N LEU A 90 -4.20 2.65 9.49
CA LEU A 90 -4.05 1.33 10.12
C LEU A 90 -2.82 1.23 11.04
N ILE A 91 -1.68 1.82 10.66
CA ILE A 91 -0.45 1.72 11.46
C ILE A 91 -0.53 2.49 12.79
N VAL A 92 -1.41 3.51 12.86
CA VAL A 92 -1.61 4.36 14.04
C VAL A 92 -2.55 3.72 15.07
N ILE A 93 -3.18 2.59 14.75
CA ILE A 93 -4.08 1.90 15.69
C ILE A 93 -3.32 1.56 17.00
N PRO A 94 -3.86 1.92 18.18
CA PRO A 94 -3.23 1.59 19.45
C PRO A 94 -3.17 0.07 19.65
N ASP A 95 -2.13 -0.39 20.36
CA ASP A 95 -1.91 -1.80 20.71
C ASP A 95 -1.83 -2.78 19.52
N LEU A 96 -1.54 -2.26 18.32
CA LEU A 96 -1.27 -3.10 17.17
C LEU A 96 0.07 -3.85 17.34
N GLU A 97 0.05 -5.15 17.06
CA GLU A 97 1.22 -6.01 17.20
C GLU A 97 2.37 -5.56 16.29
N LEU A 98 3.59 -5.54 16.84
CA LEU A 98 4.80 -5.06 16.19
C LEU A 98 5.08 -5.74 14.85
N GLY A 99 4.86 -7.05 14.73
CA GLY A 99 5.05 -7.77 13.47
C GLY A 99 4.10 -7.31 12.36
N ILE A 100 2.91 -6.81 12.70
CA ILE A 100 1.96 -6.26 11.71
C ILE A 100 2.34 -4.82 11.39
N VAL A 101 2.72 -4.03 12.41
CA VAL A 101 3.26 -2.67 12.21
C VAL A 101 4.44 -2.71 11.23
N GLN A 102 5.37 -3.66 11.40
CA GLN A 102 6.52 -3.84 10.50
C GLN A 102 6.08 -4.18 9.06
N LYS A 103 5.10 -5.09 8.88
CA LYS A 103 4.56 -5.43 7.55
C LYS A 103 3.90 -4.24 6.87
N LEU A 104 3.05 -3.50 7.61
CA LEU A 104 2.39 -2.30 7.12
C LEU A 104 3.41 -1.22 6.77
N ALA A 105 4.41 -0.99 7.63
CA ALA A 105 5.50 -0.06 7.39
C ALA A 105 6.31 -0.43 6.14
N HIS A 106 6.59 -1.73 5.94
CA HIS A 106 7.27 -2.22 4.74
C HIS A 106 6.45 -1.91 3.47
N THR A 107 5.15 -2.22 3.47
CA THR A 107 4.26 -1.91 2.34
C THR A 107 4.16 -0.40 2.09
N LEU A 108 4.04 0.42 3.13
CA LEU A 108 4.08 1.88 3.04
C LEU A 108 5.38 2.37 2.41
N GLY A 109 6.51 1.82 2.83
CA GLY A 109 7.82 2.14 2.25
C GLY A 109 7.90 1.80 0.77
N LEU A 110 7.29 0.70 0.33
CA LEU A 110 7.20 0.34 -1.09
C LEU A 110 6.33 1.34 -1.87
N LEU A 111 5.15 1.71 -1.36
CA LEU A 111 4.27 2.68 -2.02
C LEU A 111 4.93 4.07 -2.14
N LEU A 112 5.58 4.53 -1.07
CA LEU A 112 6.24 5.84 -1.00
C LEU A 112 7.60 5.88 -1.71
N LYS A 113 8.13 4.74 -2.19
CA LYS A 113 9.46 4.66 -2.81
C LYS A 113 9.59 5.54 -4.05
N LYS A 114 8.55 5.60 -4.89
CA LYS A 114 8.53 6.36 -6.15
C LYS A 114 7.90 7.73 -5.95
N ARG A 115 8.68 8.64 -5.37
CA ARG A 115 8.25 10.02 -5.07
C ARG A 115 7.88 10.81 -6.33
N GLU A 116 8.37 10.40 -7.51
CA GLU A 116 7.99 11.02 -8.77
C GLU A 116 6.51 10.84 -9.14
N LEU A 117 5.81 9.87 -8.53
CA LEU A 117 4.41 9.56 -8.82
C LEU A 117 3.41 10.35 -7.95
N LEU A 118 3.90 11.05 -6.93
CA LEU A 118 3.10 11.76 -5.93
C LEU A 118 3.54 13.23 -5.86
N SER A 119 2.61 14.16 -6.07
CA SER A 119 2.86 15.57 -5.79
C SER A 119 2.61 15.85 -4.30
N ARG A 120 3.18 16.96 -3.83
CA ARG A 120 2.97 17.44 -2.46
C ARG A 120 1.50 17.79 -2.17
N GLU A 121 0.78 18.20 -3.21
CA GLU A 121 -0.64 18.56 -3.11
C GLU A 121 -1.54 17.33 -2.95
N ASP A 122 -1.12 16.15 -3.40
CA ASP A 122 -1.96 14.96 -3.36
C ASP A 122 -1.91 14.26 -2.00
N LEU A 123 -0.82 14.43 -1.23
CA LEU A 123 -0.58 13.67 -0.02
C LEU A 123 0.01 14.55 1.11
N SER A 124 -0.82 14.83 2.11
CA SER A 124 -0.42 15.38 3.39
C SER A 124 -0.37 14.27 4.44
N ILE A 125 0.80 14.04 5.04
CA ILE A 125 0.98 13.06 6.11
C ILE A 125 1.16 13.81 7.43
N GLU A 126 0.28 13.54 8.38
CA GLU A 126 0.44 14.00 9.76
C GLU A 126 1.62 13.27 10.42
N TRP A 127 2.66 14.00 10.78
CA TRP A 127 3.89 13.42 11.34
C TRP A 127 3.71 12.95 12.78
N ARG A 128 2.80 13.58 13.54
CA ARG A 128 2.66 13.38 14.98
C ARG A 128 2.28 11.94 15.35
N PRO A 129 1.28 11.28 14.72
CA PRO A 129 0.96 9.89 15.04
C PRO A 129 2.09 8.91 14.73
N LEU A 130 2.90 9.21 13.72
CA LEU A 130 4.09 8.42 13.39
C LEU A 130 5.20 8.61 14.42
N TYR A 131 5.33 9.83 14.96
CA TYR A 131 6.27 10.11 16.04
C TYR A 131 5.86 9.42 17.35
N GLU A 132 4.57 9.46 17.71
CA GLU A 132 4.05 8.75 18.88
C GLU A 132 4.23 7.23 18.74
N LEU A 133 4.05 6.69 17.53
CA LEU A 133 4.38 5.30 17.23
C LEU A 133 5.88 5.01 17.42
N TYR A 134 6.75 5.87 16.89
CA TYR A 134 8.20 5.75 17.04
C TYR A 134 8.63 5.78 18.51
N GLU A 135 8.10 6.71 19.29
CA GLU A 135 8.38 6.85 20.72
C GLU A 135 7.96 5.58 21.49
N ARG A 136 6.76 5.07 21.21
CA ARG A 136 6.26 3.81 21.79
C ARG A 136 7.14 2.60 21.45
N LEU A 137 7.72 2.58 20.26
CA LEU A 137 8.54 1.46 19.79
C LEU A 137 9.94 1.44 20.42
N LEU A 138 10.61 2.59 20.52
CA LEU A 138 12.00 2.68 20.96
C LEU A 138 12.21 3.07 22.43
N TYR A 139 11.21 3.71 23.05
CA TYR A 139 11.30 4.13 24.45
C TYR A 139 10.31 3.36 25.33
N SER A 140 10.03 2.12 24.97
CA SER A 140 9.11 1.30 25.73
C SER A 140 9.70 0.92 27.09
N PRO A 141 8.97 1.12 28.20
CA PRO A 141 9.42 0.69 29.52
C PRO A 141 9.50 -0.84 29.65
N TYR A 142 9.10 -1.59 28.64
CA TYR A 142 9.10 -3.05 28.64
C TYR A 142 10.26 -3.67 27.86
N GLU A 143 11.05 -2.86 27.14
CA GLU A 143 12.18 -3.33 26.33
C GLU A 143 13.33 -3.87 27.19
N HIS A 144 13.73 -3.12 28.22
CA HIS A 144 14.75 -3.56 29.19
C HIS A 144 14.31 -4.77 30.03
N LEU A 145 13.00 -5.07 30.05
CA LEU A 145 12.42 -6.22 30.74
C LEU A 145 12.30 -7.45 29.82
N GLY A 146 12.69 -7.34 28.53
CA GLY A 146 12.58 -8.42 27.55
C GLY A 146 11.14 -8.82 27.20
N MET A 147 10.16 -8.00 27.59
CA MET A 147 8.73 -8.27 27.37
C MET A 147 8.24 -7.79 26.00
N LEU A 148 9.08 -7.07 25.25
CA LEU A 148 8.86 -6.71 23.85
C LEU A 148 9.97 -7.29 23.00
N LEU A 149 9.63 -8.27 22.17
CA LEU A 149 10.53 -8.76 21.14
C LEU A 149 10.32 -7.90 19.90
N LEU A 150 11.20 -6.91 19.71
CA LEU A 150 11.23 -6.17 18.46
C LEU A 150 11.50 -7.18 17.33
N PRO A 151 10.71 -7.16 16.25
CA PRO A 151 11.01 -8.01 15.11
C PRO A 151 12.34 -7.55 14.51
N VAL A 152 13.31 -8.48 14.47
CA VAL A 152 14.65 -8.29 13.87
C VAL A 152 14.55 -8.16 12.36
#